data_AF-A0A0P0GPE1-F1
#
_entry.id   AF-A0A0P0GPE1-F1
#
_cell.length_a   1.000
_cell.length_b   1.000
_cell.length_c   1.000
_cell.angle_alpha   90.00
_cell.angle_beta   90.00
_cell.angle_gamma   90.00
#
_symmetry.space_group_name_H-M   'P 1'
#
loop_
_entity.id
_entity.type
_entity.pdbx_description
1 polymer ?
#
loop_
_entity_poly.entity_id
_entity_poly.type
_entity_poly.pdbx_seq_one_letter_code
_entity_poly.pdbx_strand_id
1 'polypeptide(L)'
;MWLFTHDIVLSDPACLELDSLGFHIKKLDGEIYVANKTDTIVVLSSDLLGRDFVVANGSDTLVLSLKDSLPIEIPANHSLTLRYESKENSSFFQNLPCKNTWMSLYKLLGDSTFSLLKISVEAKKIRLLHGDLPFSYLRDDSGETLKEFWNEGIFDKEERGQRFWRISE
;
A
#
# COMPACT_ATOMS: atom_id res chain seq x y z
N MET A 1 -2.66 -6.34 -10.06
CA MET A 1 -2.48 -6.29 -8.60
C MET A 1 -2.88 -4.90 -8.15
N TRP A 2 -3.65 -4.80 -7.06
CA TRP A 2 -3.98 -3.52 -6.45
C TRP A 2 -3.77 -3.53 -4.95
N LEU A 3 -3.24 -2.42 -4.45
CA LEU A 3 -3.17 -2.06 -3.05
C LEU A 3 -4.62 -1.84 -2.56
N PHE A 4 -5.20 -2.78 -1.83
CA PHE A 4 -6.65 -2.85 -1.60
C PHE A 4 -7.10 -2.13 -0.33
N THR A 5 -6.47 -2.43 0.80
CA THR A 5 -6.73 -1.79 2.10
C THR A 5 -5.45 -1.18 2.65
N HIS A 6 -5.59 -0.11 3.43
CA HIS A 6 -4.49 0.67 3.99
C HIS A 6 -4.82 1.05 5.43
N ASP A 7 -4.28 0.31 6.38
CA ASP A 7 -4.51 0.59 7.80
C ASP A 7 -3.24 1.19 8.42
N ILE A 8 -3.46 2.17 9.32
CA ILE A 8 -2.39 2.86 10.03
C ILE A 8 -2.25 2.20 11.40
N VAL A 9 -1.04 1.78 11.73
CA VAL A 9 -0.71 1.30 13.08
C VAL A 9 -0.05 2.44 13.85
N LEU A 10 -0.65 2.80 14.98
CA LEU A 10 -0.18 3.85 15.87
C LEU A 10 0.69 3.28 16.99
N SER A 11 1.70 4.06 17.41
CA SER A 11 2.54 3.72 18.57
C SER A 11 1.82 3.91 19.90
N ASP A 12 0.86 4.85 19.95
CA ASP A 12 0.06 5.17 21.14
C ASP A 12 -1.36 5.62 20.70
N PRO A 13 -2.43 4.92 21.13
CA PRO A 13 -3.82 5.29 20.85
C PRO A 13 -4.23 6.67 21.38
N ALA A 14 -3.57 7.19 22.41
CA ALA A 14 -3.88 8.49 23.00
C ALA A 14 -3.64 9.67 22.04
N CYS A 15 -2.95 9.43 20.93
CA CYS A 15 -2.52 10.46 19.98
C CYS A 15 -3.58 10.85 18.93
N LEU A 16 -4.79 10.27 18.99
CA LEU A 16 -5.89 10.53 18.06
C LEU A 16 -6.45 11.97 18.12
N GLU A 17 -6.19 12.68 19.22
CA GLU A 17 -6.70 14.03 19.49
C GLU A 17 -5.74 15.16 19.03
N LEU A 18 -4.63 14.83 18.36
CA LEU A 18 -3.58 15.80 18.02
C LEU A 18 -3.45 16.03 16.50
N ASP A 19 -3.21 17.27 16.10
CA ASP A 19 -2.84 17.73 14.73
C ASP A 19 -1.46 17.22 14.26
N SER A 20 -0.99 16.08 14.80
CA SER A 20 0.36 15.54 14.64
C SER A 20 0.36 14.05 14.28
N LEU A 21 -0.69 13.53 13.63
CA LEU A 21 -0.84 12.11 13.29
C LEU A 21 0.46 11.47 12.77
N GLY A 22 1.18 12.13 11.86
CA GLY A 22 2.43 11.62 11.27
C GLY A 22 3.55 11.29 12.28
N PHE A 23 3.54 11.91 13.46
CA PHE A 23 4.51 11.60 14.53
C PHE A 23 4.19 10.31 15.28
N HIS A 24 2.96 9.80 15.13
CA HIS A 24 2.45 8.67 15.90
C HIS A 24 2.25 7.42 15.03
N ILE A 25 2.29 7.58 13.70
CA ILE A 25 2.31 6.44 12.78
C ILE A 25 3.62 5.68 12.95
N LYS A 26 3.47 4.40 13.31
CA LYS A 26 4.58 3.47 13.46
C LYS A 26 4.87 2.77 12.14
N LYS A 27 3.82 2.22 11.53
CA LYS A 27 3.85 1.50 10.26
C LYS A 27 2.48 1.51 9.59
N LEU A 28 2.47 1.05 8.35
CA LEU A 28 1.26 0.70 7.62
C LEU A 28 1.12 -0.81 7.56
N ASP A 29 -0.11 -1.30 7.55
CA ASP A 29 -0.43 -2.63 7.08
C ASP A 29 -1.65 -2.60 6.15
N GLY A 30 -1.94 -3.74 5.54
CA GLY A 30 -3.08 -3.83 4.66
C GLY A 30 -3.00 -5.02 3.73
N GLU A 31 -3.83 -4.95 2.71
CA GLU A 31 -4.03 -6.04 1.78
C GLU A 31 -3.73 -5.63 0.35
N ILE A 32 -3.14 -6.54 -0.42
CA ILE A 32 -2.98 -6.45 -1.86
C ILE A 32 -3.85 -7.52 -2.48
N TYR A 33 -4.75 -7.14 -3.37
CA TYR A 33 -5.50 -8.10 -4.14
C TYR A 33 -4.82 -8.37 -5.49
N VAL A 34 -4.77 -9.65 -5.81
CA VAL A 34 -4.12 -10.17 -7.00
C VAL A 34 -5.12 -11.03 -7.75
N ALA A 35 -5.33 -10.71 -9.02
CA ALA A 35 -6.13 -11.53 -9.93
C ALA A 35 -5.23 -12.09 -11.03
N ASN A 36 -5.28 -13.40 -11.20
CA ASN A 36 -4.74 -14.09 -12.36
C ASN A 36 -5.85 -14.24 -13.40
N LYS A 37 -5.74 -13.49 -14.50
CA LYS A 37 -6.69 -13.56 -15.63
C LYS A 37 -6.20 -14.46 -16.77
N THR A 38 -5.17 -15.27 -16.51
CA THR A 38 -4.61 -16.19 -17.50
C THR A 38 -5.17 -17.60 -17.29
N ASP A 39 -4.97 -18.44 -18.29
CA ASP A 39 -5.39 -19.85 -18.28
C ASP A 39 -4.37 -20.79 -17.61
N THR A 40 -3.30 -20.24 -17.03
CA THR A 40 -2.23 -21.00 -16.38
C THR A 40 -2.01 -20.54 -14.94
N ILE A 41 -1.41 -21.40 -14.11
CA ILE A 41 -1.00 -21.03 -12.75
C ILE A 41 0.10 -19.96 -12.83
N VAL A 42 -0.06 -18.89 -12.05
CA VAL A 42 0.97 -17.86 -11.85
C VAL A 42 1.62 -18.08 -10.50
N VAL A 43 2.95 -18.10 -10.47
CA VAL A 43 3.71 -18.28 -9.23
C VAL A 43 4.47 -17.00 -8.90
N LEU A 44 4.19 -16.43 -7.73
CA LEU A 44 5.01 -15.38 -7.12
C LEU A 44 6.11 -16.07 -6.32
N SER A 45 7.37 -15.87 -6.72
CA SER A 45 8.54 -16.54 -6.14
C SER A 45 9.55 -15.51 -5.61
N SER A 46 10.33 -15.89 -4.59
CA SER A 46 11.37 -15.05 -3.99
C SER A 46 12.74 -15.62 -4.27
N ASP A 47 13.32 -15.25 -5.40
CA ASP A 47 14.65 -15.77 -5.77
C ASP A 47 15.64 -14.68 -6.16
N LEU A 48 15.59 -13.46 -5.59
CA LEU A 48 16.69 -12.45 -5.53
C LEU A 48 16.17 -11.02 -5.28
N LEU A 49 14.92 -10.74 -5.66
CA LEU A 49 14.26 -9.45 -5.42
C LEU A 49 13.29 -9.60 -4.24
N GLY A 50 13.43 -8.72 -3.26
CA GLY A 50 12.72 -8.77 -1.99
C GLY A 50 11.21 -8.81 -2.15
N ARG A 51 10.50 -9.17 -1.07
CA ARG A 51 9.03 -9.22 -0.98
C ARG A 51 8.41 -7.82 -0.98
N ASP A 52 9.13 -6.87 -1.55
CA ASP A 52 9.16 -5.48 -1.15
C ASP A 52 8.58 -4.62 -2.27
N PHE A 53 7.64 -3.79 -1.88
CA PHE A 53 7.11 -2.68 -2.65
C PHE A 53 7.67 -1.40 -2.07
N VAL A 54 7.83 -0.39 -2.92
CA VAL A 54 8.35 0.90 -2.49
C VAL A 54 7.35 1.97 -2.79
N VAL A 55 7.08 2.80 -1.79
CA VAL A 55 6.37 4.07 -1.89
C VAL A 55 7.42 5.18 -1.80
N ALA A 56 7.51 6.02 -2.82
CA ALA A 56 8.48 7.12 -2.87
C ALA A 56 7.84 8.47 -2.48
N ASN A 57 8.51 9.22 -1.62
CA ASN A 57 8.19 10.60 -1.24
C ASN A 57 9.44 11.48 -1.43
N GLY A 58 9.63 12.04 -2.63
CA GLY A 58 10.87 12.73 -2.98
C GLY A 58 12.07 11.76 -2.94
N SER A 59 13.07 12.05 -2.12
CA SER A 59 14.22 11.15 -1.88
C SER A 59 13.96 10.11 -0.79
N ASP A 60 12.85 10.22 -0.06
CA ASP A 60 12.48 9.30 1.02
C ASP A 60 11.65 8.13 0.46
N THR A 61 11.74 6.97 1.12
CA THR A 61 11.06 5.75 0.68
C THR A 61 10.51 4.95 1.84
N LEU A 62 9.27 4.50 1.71
CA LEU A 62 8.66 3.52 2.60
C LEU A 62 8.64 2.16 1.90
N VAL A 63 9.24 1.16 2.55
CA VAL A 63 9.26 -0.22 2.07
C VAL A 63 8.08 -0.99 2.68
N LEU A 64 7.24 -1.57 1.83
CA LEU A 64 6.14 -2.47 2.18
C LEU A 64 6.56 -3.91 1.86
N SER A 65 6.42 -4.87 2.76
CA SER A 65 6.82 -6.26 2.55
C SER A 65 5.63 -7.20 2.64
N LEU A 66 5.52 -8.18 1.72
CA LEU A 66 4.52 -9.25 1.84
C LEU A 66 4.76 -10.09 3.10
N LYS A 67 3.68 -10.38 3.82
CA LYS A 67 3.68 -11.22 5.01
C LYS A 67 3.39 -12.68 4.72
N ASP A 68 2.75 -12.97 3.59
CA ASP A 68 2.46 -14.32 3.15
C ASP A 68 3.75 -15.09 2.82
N SER A 69 3.70 -16.41 3.06
CA SER A 69 4.82 -17.30 2.78
C SER A 69 4.91 -17.55 1.28
N LEU A 70 6.13 -17.50 0.74
CA LEU A 70 6.42 -17.77 -0.66
C LEU A 70 6.89 -19.23 -0.84
N PRO A 71 6.66 -19.85 -2.02
CA PRO A 71 5.98 -19.26 -3.18
C PRO A 71 4.45 -19.17 -2.99
N ILE A 72 3.84 -18.17 -3.63
CA ILE A 72 2.38 -18.03 -3.68
C ILE A 72 1.93 -18.47 -5.08
N GLU A 73 1.06 -19.46 -5.13
CA GLU A 73 0.45 -19.95 -6.37
C GLU A 73 -0.94 -19.33 -6.54
N ILE A 74 -1.18 -18.76 -7.72
CA ILE A 74 -2.45 -18.14 -8.09
C ILE A 74 -3.03 -18.98 -9.23
N PRO A 75 -4.09 -19.77 -8.98
CA PRO A 75 -4.70 -20.60 -10.02
C PRO A 75 -5.17 -19.77 -11.21
N ALA A 76 -5.33 -20.43 -12.36
CA ALA A 76 -5.92 -19.83 -13.55
C ALA A 76 -7.30 -19.24 -13.22
N ASN A 77 -7.56 -18.03 -13.74
CA ASN A 77 -8.83 -17.32 -13.56
C ASN A 77 -9.29 -17.14 -12.09
N HIS A 78 -8.34 -17.15 -11.14
CA HIS A 78 -8.62 -16.92 -9.71
C HIS A 78 -8.06 -15.60 -9.21
N SER A 79 -8.58 -15.18 -8.05
CA SER A 79 -8.05 -14.07 -7.29
C SER A 79 -7.79 -14.43 -5.84
N LEU A 80 -6.84 -13.73 -5.24
CA LEU A 80 -6.48 -13.86 -3.83
C LEU A 80 -6.13 -12.50 -3.24
N THR A 81 -6.09 -12.48 -1.91
CA THR A 81 -5.71 -11.32 -1.12
C THR A 81 -4.47 -11.67 -0.30
N LEU A 82 -3.45 -10.83 -0.38
CA LEU A 82 -2.17 -10.96 0.30
C LEU A 82 -2.02 -9.85 1.33
N ARG A 83 -1.40 -10.14 2.46
CA ARG A 83 -1.11 -9.14 3.49
C ARG A 83 0.26 -8.53 3.27
N TYR A 84 0.36 -7.23 3.49
CA TYR A 84 1.64 -6.54 3.54
C TYR A 84 1.75 -5.71 4.82
N GLU A 85 2.97 -5.39 5.22
CA GLU A 85 3.24 -4.36 6.22
C GLU A 85 4.42 -3.52 5.79
N SER A 86 4.47 -2.26 6.21
CA SER A 86 5.67 -1.44 6.08
C SER A 86 6.67 -1.80 7.18
N LYS A 87 7.95 -1.59 6.89
CA LYS A 87 8.92 -1.40 7.98
C LYS A 87 8.53 -0.19 8.80
N GLU A 88 8.85 -0.24 10.09
CA GLU A 88 8.70 0.93 10.94
C GLU A 88 9.64 2.03 10.44
N ASN A 89 9.09 3.21 10.17
CA ASN A 89 9.84 4.33 9.61
C ASN A 89 9.22 5.66 10.03
N SER A 90 9.46 6.04 11.29
CA SER A 90 8.94 7.28 11.86
C SER A 90 9.38 8.52 11.07
N SER A 91 10.62 8.55 10.57
CA SER A 91 11.11 9.68 9.75
C SER A 91 10.28 9.89 8.48
N PHE A 92 9.90 8.82 7.80
CA PHE A 92 9.08 8.93 6.60
C PHE A 92 7.71 9.57 6.90
N PHE A 93 7.07 9.13 7.99
CA PHE A 93 5.75 9.65 8.37
C PHE A 93 5.81 11.08 8.94
N GLN A 94 6.88 11.43 9.66
CA GLN A 94 7.11 12.78 10.18
C GLN A 94 7.42 13.81 9.08
N ASN A 95 7.98 13.35 7.95
CA ASN A 95 8.21 14.19 6.77
C ASN A 95 6.92 14.48 5.97
N LEU A 96 5.79 13.85 6.31
CA LEU A 96 4.51 14.17 5.70
C LEU A 96 3.94 15.48 6.28
N PRO A 97 3.15 16.23 5.50
CA PRO A 97 2.44 17.40 6.02
C PRO A 97 1.59 17.06 7.26
N CYS A 98 1.74 17.81 8.36
CA CYS A 98 0.94 17.63 9.57
C CYS A 98 -0.56 17.82 9.29
N LYS A 99 -0.90 18.85 8.52
CA LYS A 99 -2.27 19.05 8.03
C LYS A 99 -2.54 18.03 6.93
N ASN A 100 -3.56 17.19 7.12
CA ASN A 100 -3.96 16.13 6.18
C ASN A 100 -2.87 15.08 5.94
N THR A 101 -2.14 14.66 7.00
CA THR A 101 -1.11 13.61 6.91
C THR A 101 -1.63 12.36 6.20
N TRP A 102 -2.81 11.87 6.60
CA TRP A 102 -3.40 10.69 5.98
C TRP A 102 -3.63 10.88 4.48
N MET A 103 -4.19 12.01 4.05
CA MET A 103 -4.45 12.25 2.63
C MET A 103 -3.18 12.37 1.81
N SER A 104 -2.12 12.94 2.41
CA SER A 104 -0.80 12.98 1.79
C SER A 104 -0.25 11.56 1.60
N LEU A 105 -0.36 10.71 2.62
CA LEU A 105 0.07 9.32 2.58
C LEU A 105 -0.73 8.48 1.57
N TYR A 106 -2.05 8.59 1.59
CA TYR A 106 -2.94 7.90 0.66
C TYR A 106 -2.64 8.27 -0.79
N LYS A 107 -2.36 9.54 -1.06
CA LYS A 107 -1.94 9.99 -2.39
C LYS A 107 -0.62 9.34 -2.82
N LEU A 108 0.37 9.24 -1.92
CA LEU A 108 1.65 8.59 -2.21
C LEU A 108 1.47 7.10 -2.53
N LEU A 109 0.60 6.40 -1.78
CA LEU A 109 0.25 5.00 -2.03
C LEU A 109 -0.33 4.82 -3.45
N GLY A 110 -1.14 5.77 -3.91
CA GLY A 110 -1.71 5.71 -5.26
C GLY A 110 -0.78 6.12 -6.40
N ASP A 111 0.03 7.17 -6.20
CA ASP A 111 0.83 7.76 -7.27
C ASP A 111 2.15 7.00 -7.50
N SER A 112 2.74 6.44 -6.44
CA SER A 112 4.17 6.06 -6.42
C SER A 112 4.49 4.63 -5.98
N THR A 113 3.50 3.72 -5.94
CA THR A 113 3.77 2.33 -5.50
C THR A 113 4.23 1.43 -6.65
N PHE A 114 5.44 0.89 -6.50
CA PHE A 114 6.02 -0.07 -7.43
C PHE A 114 6.42 -1.36 -6.73
N SER A 115 6.25 -2.45 -7.44
CA SER A 115 6.74 -3.76 -7.08
C SER A 115 7.83 -4.20 -8.05
N LEU A 116 8.86 -4.85 -7.53
CA LEU A 116 9.81 -5.62 -8.31
C LEU A 116 9.63 -7.09 -7.91
N LEU A 117 8.91 -7.86 -8.71
CA LEU A 117 8.59 -9.27 -8.41
C LEU A 117 9.11 -10.19 -9.49
N LYS A 118 9.49 -11.40 -9.10
CA LYS A 118 9.72 -12.50 -10.04
C LYS A 118 8.42 -13.29 -10.19
N ILE A 119 7.80 -13.16 -11.36
CA ILE A 119 6.57 -13.87 -11.72
C ILE A 119 6.91 -14.95 -12.74
N SER A 120 6.65 -16.21 -12.41
CA SER A 120 6.90 -17.35 -13.31
C SER A 120 8.30 -17.29 -13.93
N VAL A 121 9.31 -17.19 -13.07
CA VAL A 121 10.76 -17.04 -13.36
C VAL A 121 11.24 -15.73 -13.99
N GLU A 122 10.35 -14.82 -14.39
CA GLU A 122 10.70 -13.54 -15.02
C GLU A 122 10.62 -12.38 -14.02
N ALA A 123 11.66 -11.54 -13.96
CA ALA A 123 11.63 -10.32 -13.15
C ALA A 123 10.76 -9.24 -13.82
N LYS A 124 9.77 -8.74 -13.08
CA LYS A 124 8.80 -7.74 -13.55
C LYS A 124 8.75 -6.56 -12.62
N LYS A 125 8.78 -5.35 -13.21
CA LYS A 125 8.37 -4.12 -12.53
C LYS A 125 6.87 -3.96 -12.72
N ILE A 126 6.13 -3.95 -11.62
CA ILE A 126 4.67 -3.87 -11.63
C ILE A 126 4.27 -2.62 -10.87
N ARG A 127 3.58 -1.71 -11.53
CA ARG A 127 2.87 -0.63 -10.83
C ARG A 127 1.67 -1.23 -10.13
N LEU A 128 1.54 -0.99 -8.82
CA LEU A 128 0.32 -1.39 -8.12
C LEU A 128 -0.75 -0.35 -8.38
N LEU A 129 -1.93 -0.81 -8.80
CA LEU A 129 -3.10 0.05 -8.85
C LEU A 129 -3.57 0.33 -7.43
N HIS A 130 -4.13 1.51 -7.19
CA HIS A 130 -4.71 1.84 -5.89
C HIS A 130 -6.15 1.35 -5.82
N GLY A 131 -6.50 0.66 -4.74
CA GLY A 131 -7.85 0.26 -4.39
C GLY A 131 -8.52 1.40 -3.65
N ASP A 132 -9.59 1.95 -4.21
CA ASP A 132 -10.27 3.11 -3.65
C ASP A 132 -11.41 2.69 -2.73
N LEU A 133 -11.07 1.99 -1.66
CA LEU A 133 -12.03 1.73 -0.59
C LEU A 133 -12.38 3.05 0.13
N PRO A 134 -13.66 3.25 0.51
CA PRO A 134 -14.09 4.53 1.03
C PRO A 134 -13.63 4.80 2.47
N PHE A 135 -13.17 3.77 3.18
CA PHE A 135 -12.74 3.85 4.58
C PHE A 135 -11.42 3.11 4.81
N SER A 136 -10.80 3.40 5.95
CA SER A 136 -9.58 2.77 6.44
C SER A 136 -9.57 2.75 7.97
N TYR A 137 -8.69 1.95 8.56
CA TYR A 137 -8.66 1.76 10.01
C TYR A 137 -7.39 2.31 10.65
N LEU A 138 -7.56 2.93 11.82
CA LEU A 138 -6.49 3.14 12.79
C LEU A 138 -6.47 1.94 13.72
N ARG A 139 -5.29 1.36 13.89
CA ARG A 139 -5.04 0.21 14.74
C ARG A 139 -3.96 0.52 15.75
N ASP A 140 -4.00 -0.17 16.88
CA ASP A 140 -2.88 -0.18 17.81
C ASP A 140 -1.90 -1.34 17.52
N ASP A 141 -0.84 -1.41 18.32
CA ASP A 141 0.18 -2.45 18.23
C ASP A 141 -0.32 -3.87 18.53
N SER A 142 -1.47 -4.01 19.18
CA SER A 142 -2.11 -5.31 19.41
C SER A 142 -2.90 -5.81 18.19
N GLY A 143 -3.13 -4.91 17.22
CA GLY A 143 -3.97 -5.15 16.05
C GLY A 143 -5.45 -4.83 16.30
N GLU A 144 -5.79 -4.23 17.44
CA GLU A 144 -7.14 -3.80 17.75
C GLU A 144 -7.49 -2.55 16.92
N THR A 145 -8.68 -2.55 16.31
CA THR A 145 -9.20 -1.39 15.60
C THR A 145 -9.61 -0.32 16.60
N LEU A 146 -8.89 0.80 16.59
CA LEU A 146 -9.19 1.96 17.42
C LEU A 146 -10.31 2.81 16.81
N LYS A 147 -10.25 3.01 15.49
CA LYS A 147 -11.16 3.92 14.78
C LYS A 147 -11.24 3.59 13.29
N GLU A 148 -12.44 3.62 12.75
CA GLU A 148 -12.67 3.72 11.30
C GLU A 148 -12.73 5.20 10.89
N PHE A 149 -12.13 5.54 9.76
CA PHE A 149 -12.22 6.89 9.21
C PHE A 149 -12.39 6.85 7.69
N TRP A 150 -12.99 7.91 7.15
CA TRP A 150 -13.28 8.03 5.72
C TRP A 150 -12.07 8.58 4.96
N ASN A 151 -11.88 8.06 3.75
CA ASN A 151 -10.89 8.53 2.80
C ASN A 151 -11.41 9.81 2.09
N GLU A 152 -11.58 10.91 2.85
CA GLU A 152 -12.11 12.19 2.36
C GLU A 152 -11.18 12.90 1.37
N GLY A 153 -11.72 13.65 0.39
CA GLY A 153 -10.90 14.49 -0.51
C GLY A 153 -10.05 13.76 -1.56
N ILE A 154 -10.18 12.43 -1.64
CA ILE A 154 -9.48 11.53 -2.56
C ILE A 154 -10.24 11.35 -3.90
N PHE A 155 -11.51 11.76 -3.93
CA PHE A 155 -12.49 11.41 -4.97
C PHE A 155 -12.41 12.22 -6.26
N ASP A 156 -11.38 13.06 -6.49
CA ASP A 156 -11.19 13.63 -7.83
C ASP A 156 -10.62 12.56 -8.78
N LYS A 157 -11.53 11.67 -9.20
CA LYS A 157 -11.27 10.54 -10.09
C LYS A 157 -10.80 11.01 -11.47
N GLU A 158 -11.19 12.22 -11.89
CA GLU A 158 -10.76 12.82 -13.15
C GLU A 158 -9.28 13.20 -13.11
N GLU A 159 -8.82 13.87 -12.05
CA GLU A 159 -7.40 14.20 -11.89
C GLU A 159 -6.51 12.96 -11.80
N ARG A 160 -6.96 11.91 -11.10
CA ARG A 160 -6.21 10.65 -11.05
C ARG A 160 -6.13 10.03 -12.43
N GLY A 161 -7.27 9.77 -13.09
CA GLY A 161 -7.31 9.12 -14.40
C GLY A 161 -6.40 9.76 -15.45
N GLN A 162 -6.31 11.09 -15.46
CA GLN A 162 -5.44 11.85 -16.36
C GLN A 162 -3.92 11.65 -16.11
N ARG A 163 -3.50 11.34 -14.87
CA ARG A 163 -2.08 11.04 -14.56
C ARG A 163 -1.63 9.67 -15.05
N PHE A 164 -2.55 8.72 -15.23
CA PHE A 164 -2.23 7.34 -15.62
C PHE A 164 -2.47 7.06 -17.12
N TRP A 165 -3.33 7.83 -17.79
CA TRP A 165 -3.67 7.65 -19.21
C TRP A 165 -3.36 8.86 -20.08
N ARG A 166 -2.18 9.49 -19.91
CA ARG A 166 -1.74 10.49 -20.88
C ARG A 166 -1.62 9.81 -22.25
N ILE A 167 -2.64 10.01 -23.09
CA ILE A 167 -2.64 9.59 -24.49
C ILE A 167 -1.41 10.26 -25.09
N SER A 168 -0.52 9.44 -25.66
CA SER A 168 0.55 9.94 -26.51
C SER A 168 -0.09 10.72 -27.65
N GLU A 169 0.12 12.04 -27.67
CA GLU A 169 -0.07 12.86 -28.87
C GLU A 169 0.84 12.36 -30.00
#